data_AF-A0A542DZF1-F1
#
_entry.id   AF-A0A542DZF1-F1
#
_cell.length_a   1.000
_cell.length_b   1.000
_cell.length_c   1.000
_cell.angle_alpha   90.00
_cell.angle_beta   90.00
_cell.angle_gamma   90.00
#
_symmetry.space_group_name_H-M   'P 1'
#
loop_
_entity.id
_entity.type
_entity.pdbx_description
1 polymer ?
#
loop_
_entity_poly.entity_id
_entity_poly.type
_entity_poly.pdbx_seq_one_letter_code
_entity_poly.pdbx_strand_id
1 'polypeptide(L)' 'MSDDALPTTLTLDEAFRAAFFLTKQYVALEREPGEGLVLFGQYPQSDPARWEDWQKAVRRAVNADEAIDPLTENLSRDDG' A
#
# COMPACT_ATOMS: atom_id res chain seq x y z
N MET A 1 22.47 -15.18 7.06
CA MET A 1 22.19 -15.27 5.62
C MET A 1 23.03 -14.20 4.95
N SER A 2 23.75 -14.51 3.87
CA SER A 2 24.56 -13.50 3.18
C SER A 2 23.65 -12.57 2.38
N ASP A 3 23.90 -11.26 2.45
CA ASP A 3 23.14 -10.23 1.72
C ASP A 3 23.19 -10.41 0.20
N ASP A 4 24.20 -11.13 -0.32
CA ASP A 4 24.36 -11.47 -1.74
C ASP A 4 23.20 -12.29 -2.34
N ALA A 5 22.28 -12.80 -1.52
CA ALA A 5 21.11 -13.57 -1.98
C ALA A 5 19.83 -12.72 -2.12
N LEU A 6 19.83 -11.46 -1.70
CA LEU A 6 18.65 -10.60 -1.79
C LEU A 6 18.62 -9.83 -3.11
N PRO A 7 17.47 -9.76 -3.79
CA PRO A 7 17.36 -9.03 -5.05
C PRO A 7 17.56 -7.53 -4.83
N THR A 8 18.36 -6.90 -5.69
CA THR A 8 18.57 -5.43 -5.68
C THR A 8 17.41 -4.65 -6.27
N THR A 9 16.53 -5.33 -7.02
CA THR A 9 15.29 -4.79 -7.59
C THR A 9 14.15 -5.75 -7.32
N LEU A 10 13.00 -5.21 -6.93
CA LEU A 10 11.77 -5.98 -6.75
C LEU A 10 10.86 -5.79 -7.95
N THR A 11 10.16 -6.85 -8.36
CA THR A 11 8.95 -6.68 -9.16
C THR A 11 7.91 -5.88 -8.36
N LEU A 12 6.96 -5.26 -9.05
CA LEU A 12 5.90 -4.51 -8.39
C LEU A 12 5.12 -5.37 -7.37
N ASP A 13 4.88 -6.63 -7.69
CA ASP A 13 4.19 -7.58 -6.82
C ASP A 13 5.01 -7.98 -5.60
N GLU A 14 6.33 -8.12 -5.75
CA GLU A 14 7.24 -8.34 -4.61
C GLU A 14 7.34 -7.11 -3.73
N ALA A 15 7.37 -5.90 -4.32
CA ALA A 15 7.34 -4.65 -3.58
C ALA A 15 6.06 -4.51 -2.75
N PHE A 16 4.89 -4.90 -3.30
CA PHE A 16 3.64 -4.94 -2.56
C PHE A 16 3.71 -5.87 -1.35
N ARG A 17 4.16 -7.11 -1.57
CA ARG A 17 4.26 -8.11 -0.49
C ARG A 17 5.25 -7.64 0.59
N ALA A 18 6.38 -7.07 0.19
CA ALA A 18 7.37 -6.53 1.09
C ALA A 18 6.81 -5.36 1.91
N ALA A 19 6.16 -4.38 1.28
CA ALA A 19 5.57 -3.23 1.96
C ALA A 19 4.51 -3.66 2.99
N PHE A 20 3.59 -4.54 2.59
CA PHE A 20 2.57 -5.07 3.49
C PHE A 20 3.19 -5.84 4.67
N PHE A 21 4.19 -6.69 4.41
CA PHE A 21 4.90 -7.42 5.46
C PHE A 21 5.60 -6.46 6.44
N LEU A 22 6.31 -5.45 5.94
CA LEU A 22 6.99 -4.46 6.77
C LEU A 22 6.01 -3.64 7.62
N THR A 23 4.84 -3.25 7.09
CA THR A 23 3.80 -2.60 7.89
C THR A 23 3.35 -3.49 9.06
N LYS A 24 3.13 -4.79 8.83
CA LYS A 24 2.75 -5.71 9.91
C LYS A 24 3.85 -5.81 10.99
N GLN A 25 5.11 -5.87 10.57
CA GLN A 25 6.24 -5.89 11.49
C GLN A 25 6.34 -4.59 12.31
N TYR A 26 6.17 -3.45 11.64
CA TYR A 26 6.22 -2.14 12.28
C TYR A 26 5.12 -1.98 13.33
N VAL A 27 3.87 -2.29 12.96
CA VAL A 27 2.72 -2.27 13.88
C VAL A 27 2.93 -3.20 15.08
N ALA A 28 3.60 -4.34 14.90
CA ALA A 28 3.88 -5.28 15.99
C ALA A 28 5.01 -4.83 16.92
N LEU A 29 5.94 -4.00 16.45
CA LEU A 29 7.10 -3.54 17.20
C LEU A 29 6.82 -2.26 17.99
N GLU A 30 5.93 -1.40 17.51
CA GLU A 30 5.60 -0.16 18.18
C GLU A 30 4.67 -0.38 19.38
N ARG A 31 4.95 0.36 20.47
CA ARG A 31 4.09 0.38 21.65
C ARG A 31 2.74 1.05 21.38
N GLU A 32 2.75 2.08 20.53
CA GLU A 32 1.57 2.87 20.14
C GLU A 32 1.64 3.13 18.63
N PRO A 33 1.30 2.12 17.79
CA PRO A 33 1.34 2.28 16.36
C PRO A 33 0.30 3.31 15.89
N GLY A 34 0.68 4.14 14.94
CA GLY A 34 -0.23 5.12 14.34
C GLY A 34 -1.48 4.43 13.77
N GLU A 35 -2.66 4.98 14.07
CA GLU A 35 -3.95 4.40 13.69
C GLU A 35 -4.04 4.12 12.17
N GLY A 36 -3.54 5.03 11.34
CA GLY A 36 -3.54 4.84 9.88
C GLY A 36 -2.76 3.60 9.42
N LEU A 37 -1.65 3.26 10.09
CA LEU A 37 -0.86 2.06 9.77
C LEU A 37 -1.57 0.78 10.22
N VAL A 38 -2.24 0.83 11.37
CA VAL A 38 -3.08 -0.28 11.86
C VAL A 38 -4.21 -0.55 10.88
N LEU A 39 -4.95 0.49 10.48
CA LEU A 39 -6.05 0.38 9.53
C LEU A 39 -5.56 -0.10 8.15
N PHE A 40 -4.43 0.40 7.68
CA PHE A 40 -3.80 -0.07 6.45
C PHE A 40 -3.43 -1.55 6.51
N GLY A 41 -2.93 -2.06 7.63
CA GLY A 41 -2.64 -3.49 7.80
C GLY A 41 -3.89 -4.37 7.84
N GLN A 42 -4.99 -3.86 8.37
CA GLN A 42 -6.27 -4.58 8.51
C GLN A 42 -7.07 -4.60 7.19
N TYR A 43 -7.07 -3.51 6.44
CA TYR A 43 -7.91 -3.33 5.25
C TYR A 43 -7.73 -4.44 4.20
N PRO A 44 -6.51 -4.81 3.76
CA PRO A 44 -6.30 -5.88 2.80
C PRO A 44 -6.62 -7.29 3.35
N GLN A 45 -6.71 -7.45 4.67
CA GLN A 45 -7.06 -8.72 5.32
C GLN A 45 -8.58 -8.87 5.52
N SER A 46 -9.34 -7.79 5.40
CA SER A 46 -10.78 -7.78 5.68
C SER A 46 -11.61 -8.57 4.65
N ASP A 47 -11.13 -8.64 3.41
CA ASP A 47 -11.77 -9.36 2.31
C ASP A 47 -10.70 -9.68 1.24
N PRO A 48 -10.61 -10.94 0.74
CA PRO A 48 -9.65 -11.31 -0.31
C PRO A 48 -9.67 -10.38 -1.55
N ALA A 49 -10.84 -9.85 -1.92
CA ALA A 49 -10.97 -8.91 -3.05
C ALA A 49 -10.23 -7.59 -2.80
N ARG A 50 -10.10 -7.17 -1.53
CA ARG A 50 -9.45 -5.90 -1.15
C ARG A 50 -7.94 -5.93 -1.41
N TRP A 51 -7.32 -7.10 -1.35
CA TRP A 51 -5.92 -7.27 -1.74
C TRP A 51 -5.72 -6.96 -3.23
N GLU A 52 -6.57 -7.52 -4.09
CA GLU A 52 -6.51 -7.25 -5.53
C GLU A 52 -6.81 -5.79 -5.86
N ASP A 53 -7.78 -5.19 -5.19
CA ASP A 53 -8.13 -3.78 -5.39
C ASP A 53 -6.98 -2.85 -4.98
N TRP A 54 -6.29 -3.16 -3.89
CA TRP A 54 -5.10 -2.41 -3.49
C TRP A 54 -3.97 -2.53 -4.53
N GLN A 55 -3.68 -3.73 -5.03
CA GLN A 55 -2.70 -3.92 -6.10
C GLN A 55 -3.07 -3.14 -7.37
N LYS A 56 -4.36 -3.12 -7.75
CA LYS A 56 -4.86 -2.32 -8.89
C LYS A 56 -4.70 -0.82 -8.65
N ALA A 57 -5.04 -0.32 -7.47
CA ALA A 57 -4.96 1.10 -7.13
C ALA A 57 -3.53 1.62 -7.21
N VAL A 58 -2.56 0.88 -6.66
CA VAL A 58 -1.16 1.31 -6.73
C VAL A 58 -0.57 1.11 -8.12
N ARG A 59 -0.93 0.04 -8.86
CA ARG A 59 -0.58 -0.06 -10.28
C ARG A 59 -1.05 1.15 -11.07
N ARG A 60 -2.27 1.65 -10.80
CA ARG A 60 -2.75 2.90 -11.40
C ARG A 60 -1.91 4.09 -10.96
N ALA A 61 -1.63 4.25 -9.67
CA ALA A 61 -0.84 5.37 -9.16
C ALA A 61 0.59 5.44 -9.73
N VAL A 62 1.23 4.29 -9.95
CA VAL A 62 2.60 4.21 -10.50
C VAL A 62 2.63 4.43 -12.01
N ASN A 63 1.57 4.04 -12.74
CA ASN A 63 1.50 4.17 -14.20
C ASN A 63 0.71 5.39 -14.67
N ALA A 64 0.05 6.12 -13.76
CA ALA A 64 -0.46 7.43 -14.06
C ALA A 64 0.76 8.37 -14.16
N ASP A 65 1.01 8.89 -15.37
CA ASP A 65 1.77 10.14 -15.49
C ASP A 65 1.18 11.12 -14.47
N GLU A 66 2.04 11.80 -13.72
CA GLU A 66 1.70 12.69 -12.60
C GLU A 66 0.32 13.36 -12.74
N ALA A 67 -0.45 13.32 -11.64
CA ALA A 67 -1.69 14.05 -11.40
C ALA A 67 -3.01 13.29 -11.64
N ILE A 68 -3.38 12.46 -10.67
CA ILE A 68 -4.67 12.69 -10.02
C ILE A 68 -4.39 12.76 -8.52
N ASP A 69 -4.40 13.97 -7.97
CA ASP A 69 -4.55 14.16 -6.54
C ASP A 69 -5.98 13.75 -6.17
N PRO A 70 -6.18 12.66 -5.41
CA PRO A 70 -7.51 12.19 -5.03
C PRO A 70 -8.29 13.21 -4.16
N LEU A 71 -7.63 14.23 -3.60
CA LEU A 71 -8.32 15.35 -2.96
C LEU A 71 -8.99 16.29 -3.98
N THR A 72 -8.44 16.38 -5.20
CA THR A 72 -9.04 17.21 -6.26
C THR A 72 -10.25 16.52 -6.91
N GLU A 73 -10.25 15.19 -6.99
CA GLU A 73 -11.38 14.41 -7.55
C GLU A 73 -12.60 14.42 -6.62
N ASN A 74 -12.40 14.38 -5.29
CA ASN A 74 -13.52 14.44 -4.34
C ASN A 74 -14.14 15.84 -4.22
N LEU A 75 -13.33 16.91 -4.31
CA LEU A 75 -13.84 18.29 -4.32
C LEU A 75 -14.66 18.60 -5.58
N SER A 76 -14.35 17.96 -6.71
CA SER A 76 -15.07 18.16 -7.98
C SER A 76 -16.42 17.43 -8.04
N ARG A 77 -16.74 16.60 -7.05
CA ARG A 77 -17.94 15.75 -7.05
C ARG A 77 -19.08 16.30 -6.19
N ASP A 78 -18.78 17.27 -5.31
CA ASP A 78 -19.75 17.92 -4.43
C ASP A 78 -20.37 19.20 -5.04
N ASP A 79 -19.93 19.62 -6.23
CA ASP A 79 -20.46 20.77 -6.99
C ASP A 79 -21.44 20.37 -8.12
N GLY A 80 -21.93 19.13 -8.14
CA GLY A 80 -22.80 18.57 -9.19
C GLY A 80 -24.23 18.25 -8.74
#